data_AF-A0A9D2PR82-F1
#
_entry.id   AF-A0A9D2PR82-F1
#
_cell.length_a   1.000
_cell.length_b   1.000
_cell.length_c   1.000
_cell.angle_alpha   90.00
_cell.angle_beta   90.00
_cell.angle_gamma   90.00
#
_symmetry.space_group_name_H-M   'P 1'
#
loop_
_entity.id
_entity.type
_entity.pdbx_description
1 polymer ?
#
loop_
_entity_poly.entity_id
_entity_poly.type
_entity_poly.pdbx_seq_one_letter_code
_entity_poly.pdbx_strand_id
1 'polypeptide(L)'
;MKKKGMEGSYTLEAAIVVSVVILSLWTMIHRAYQLHDQVTGNMILHEAVELSVHGEEPDFSERARSGSEALDGLFTFHGSAMELKQKGDTIEGRASCGEWSRQIIIKDYCPQGFLRKVTLLEELGEGNGSSI
;
A
#
# COMPACT_ATOMS: atom_id res chain seq x y z
N MET A 1 -49.30 -27.50 40.93
CA MET A 1 -49.51 -26.79 39.65
C MET A 1 -48.25 -26.95 38.81
N LYS A 2 -48.30 -27.71 37.71
CA LYS A 2 -47.13 -27.99 36.86
C LYS A 2 -46.82 -26.78 35.99
N LYS A 3 -45.63 -26.18 36.16
CA LYS A 3 -45.11 -25.14 35.25
C LYS A 3 -44.76 -25.83 33.92
N LYS A 4 -45.60 -25.61 32.90
CA LYS A 4 -45.35 -26.03 31.52
C LYS A 4 -44.89 -24.79 30.76
N GLY A 5 -43.59 -24.65 30.56
CA GLY A 5 -43.00 -23.51 29.86
C GLY A 5 -41.51 -23.73 29.68
N MET A 6 -41.12 -24.61 28.75
CA MET A 6 -39.70 -24.93 28.52
C MET A 6 -39.31 -25.09 27.03
N GLU A 7 -40.22 -24.96 26.06
CA GLU A 7 -39.85 -25.16 24.65
C GLU A 7 -39.38 -23.86 23.95
N GLY A 8 -39.86 -22.69 24.39
CA GLY A 8 -39.48 -21.40 23.77
C GLY A 8 -38.09 -20.88 24.16
N SER A 9 -37.60 -21.21 25.36
CA SER A 9 -36.33 -20.67 25.89
C SER A 9 -35.10 -21.25 25.20
N TYR A 10 -35.11 -22.54 24.85
CA TYR A 10 -33.96 -23.20 24.22
C TYR A 10 -33.65 -22.66 22.81
N THR A 11 -34.70 -22.36 22.03
CA THR A 11 -34.55 -21.78 20.68
C THR A 11 -34.01 -20.36 20.74
N LEU A 12 -34.38 -19.58 21.75
CA LEU A 12 -33.86 -18.23 21.96
C LEU A 12 -32.37 -18.26 22.35
N GLU A 13 -31.98 -19.14 23.26
CA GLU A 13 -30.59 -19.32 23.67
C GLU A 13 -29.72 -19.78 22.48
N ALA A 14 -30.20 -20.74 21.68
CA ALA A 14 -29.52 -21.16 20.46
C ALA A 14 -29.39 -20.03 19.43
N ALA A 15 -30.43 -19.21 19.23
CA ALA A 15 -30.39 -18.08 18.30
C ALA A 15 -29.37 -17.01 18.73
N ILE A 16 -29.24 -16.75 20.03
CA ILE A 16 -28.24 -15.82 20.56
C ILE A 16 -26.83 -16.36 20.31
N VAL A 17 -26.58 -17.64 20.61
CA VAL A 17 -25.27 -18.27 20.36
C VAL A 17 -24.91 -18.20 18.88
N VAL A 18 -25.83 -18.56 18.00
CA VAL A 18 -25.61 -18.51 16.54
C VAL A 18 -25.35 -17.08 16.07
N SER A 19 -26.08 -16.10 16.62
CA SER A 19 -25.89 -14.68 16.28
C SER A 19 -24.51 -14.19 16.68
N VAL A 20 -24.02 -14.54 17.88
CA VAL A 20 -22.66 -14.21 18.33
C VAL A 20 -21.61 -14.85 17.41
N VAL A 21 -21.81 -16.11 17.01
CA VAL A 21 -20.90 -16.81 16.10
C VAL A 21 -20.87 -16.11 14.73
N ILE A 22 -22.02 -15.79 14.14
CA ILE A 22 -22.09 -15.10 12.85
C ILE A 22 -21.43 -13.72 12.93
N LEU A 23 -21.70 -12.95 13.98
CA LEU A 23 -21.05 -11.64 14.18
C LEU A 23 -19.54 -11.79 14.34
N SER A 24 -19.07 -12.79 15.07
CA SER A 24 -17.63 -13.04 15.23
C SER A 24 -16.96 -13.35 13.89
N LEU A 25 -17.54 -14.24 13.07
CA LEU A 25 -17.05 -14.57 11.74
C LEU A 25 -17.07 -13.35 10.82
N TRP A 26 -18.16 -12.59 10.83
CA TRP A 26 -18.28 -11.34 10.08
C TRP A 26 -17.16 -10.37 10.43
N THR A 27 -16.92 -10.13 11.73
CA THR A 27 -15.86 -9.22 12.15
C THR A 27 -14.48 -9.72 11.72
N MET A 28 -14.23 -11.03 11.80
CA MET A 28 -12.96 -11.61 11.39
C MET A 28 -12.70 -11.44 9.89
N ILE A 29 -13.71 -11.73 9.06
CA ILE A 29 -13.64 -11.55 7.61
C ILE A 29 -13.42 -10.07 7.27
N HIS A 30 -14.19 -9.17 7.90
CA HIS A 30 -14.07 -7.74 7.66
C HIS A 30 -12.67 -7.21 8.02
N ARG A 31 -12.08 -7.67 9.13
CA ARG A 31 -10.71 -7.29 9.52
C ARG A 31 -9.65 -7.85 8.57
N ALA A 32 -9.85 -9.06 8.04
CA ALA A 32 -8.96 -9.64 7.06
C ALA A 32 -8.94 -8.82 5.76
N TYR A 33 -10.10 -8.41 5.25
CA TYR A 33 -10.19 -7.53 4.08
C TYR A 33 -9.58 -6.15 4.35
N GLN A 34 -9.83 -5.55 5.51
CA GLN A 34 -9.18 -4.29 5.89
C GLN A 34 -7.65 -4.39 5.87
N LEU A 35 -7.08 -5.49 6.39
CA LEU A 35 -5.64 -5.68 6.39
C LEU A 35 -5.10 -5.89 4.98
N HIS A 36 -5.78 -6.72 4.19
CA HIS A 36 -5.43 -6.93 2.78
C HIS A 36 -5.40 -5.62 2.02
N ASP A 37 -6.45 -4.80 2.14
CA ASP A 37 -6.56 -3.54 1.39
C ASP A 37 -5.52 -2.52 1.84
N GLN A 38 -5.15 -2.50 3.13
CA GLN A 38 -4.04 -1.69 3.61
C GLN A 38 -2.69 -2.13 3.03
N VAL A 39 -2.42 -3.43 2.98
CA VAL A 39 -1.15 -3.97 2.44
C VAL A 39 -1.07 -3.72 0.93
N THR A 40 -2.14 -4.03 0.20
CA THR A 40 -2.23 -3.80 -1.24
C THR A 40 -2.18 -2.29 -1.54
N GLY A 41 -2.85 -1.45 -0.77
CA GLY A 41 -2.80 0.00 -0.92
C GLY A 41 -1.40 0.59 -0.65
N ASN A 42 -0.67 0.07 0.34
CA ASN A 42 0.74 0.43 0.53
C ASN A 42 1.59 0.06 -0.70
N MET A 43 1.35 -1.13 -1.26
CA MET A 43 2.09 -1.64 -2.41
C MET A 43 1.83 -0.80 -3.66
N ILE A 44 0.58 -0.45 -3.96
CA ILE A 44 0.21 0.42 -5.08
C ILE A 44 0.88 1.79 -4.93
N LEU A 45 0.85 2.38 -3.72
CA LEU A 45 1.55 3.65 -3.47
C LEU A 45 3.06 3.52 -3.67
N HIS A 46 3.65 2.42 -3.20
CA HIS A 46 5.09 2.19 -3.34
C HIS A 46 5.49 2.05 -4.81
N GLU A 47 4.76 1.24 -5.57
CA GLU A 47 4.96 1.06 -7.02
C GLU A 47 4.81 2.39 -7.77
N ALA A 48 3.77 3.18 -7.46
CA ALA A 48 3.56 4.48 -8.09
C ALA A 48 4.72 5.45 -7.85
N VAL A 49 5.29 5.45 -6.64
CA VAL A 49 6.47 6.27 -6.32
C VAL A 49 7.73 5.73 -7.01
N GLU A 50 7.96 4.41 -7.01
CA GLU A 50 9.15 3.79 -7.62
C GLU A 50 9.18 3.97 -9.14
N LEU A 51 8.03 3.78 -9.81
CA LEU A 51 7.86 4.06 -11.23
C LEU A 51 8.04 5.55 -11.55
N SER A 52 7.74 6.43 -10.60
CA SER A 52 7.97 7.87 -10.76
C SER A 52 9.44 8.26 -10.63
N VAL A 53 10.24 7.47 -9.92
CA VAL A 53 11.70 7.67 -9.79
C VAL A 53 12.44 7.10 -11.01
N HIS A 54 12.07 5.90 -11.46
CA HIS A 54 12.84 5.16 -12.47
C HIS A 54 12.24 5.18 -13.89
N GLY A 55 11.01 5.69 -14.05
CA GLY A 55 10.31 5.71 -15.33
C GLY A 55 10.81 6.79 -16.29
N GLU A 56 10.88 6.46 -17.57
CA GLU A 56 11.41 7.32 -18.65
C GLU A 56 10.51 8.51 -19.01
N GLU A 57 9.27 8.56 -18.51
CA GLU A 57 8.34 9.70 -18.64
C GLU A 57 7.68 10.06 -17.29
N PRO A 58 7.70 11.35 -16.87
CA PRO A 58 7.24 11.78 -15.56
C PRO A 58 5.85 12.42 -15.59
N ASP A 59 4.82 11.74 -16.10
CA ASP A 59 3.45 12.22 -15.85
C ASP A 59 2.95 11.75 -14.48
N PHE A 60 3.34 12.50 -13.45
CA PHE A 60 2.91 12.29 -12.07
C PHE A 60 1.39 12.34 -11.92
N SER A 61 0.69 13.09 -12.78
CA SER A 61 -0.76 13.29 -12.67
C SER A 61 -1.54 12.07 -13.16
N GLU A 62 -1.09 11.45 -14.26
CA GLU A 62 -1.67 10.20 -14.77
C GLU A 62 -1.40 9.02 -13.83
N ARG A 63 -0.18 8.93 -13.28
CA ARG A 63 0.15 7.88 -12.30
C ARG A 63 -0.63 8.03 -11.00
N ALA A 64 -0.79 9.25 -10.50
CA ALA A 64 -1.61 9.51 -9.32
C ALA A 64 -3.06 9.10 -9.57
N ARG A 65 -3.60 9.41 -10.76
CA ARG A 65 -4.96 9.02 -11.15
C ARG A 65 -5.11 7.50 -11.26
N SER A 66 -4.21 6.83 -11.96
CA SER A 66 -4.23 5.37 -12.10
C SER A 66 -4.09 4.67 -10.75
N GLY A 67 -3.21 5.15 -9.88
CA GLY A 67 -3.10 4.65 -8.50
C GLY A 67 -4.34 4.93 -7.66
N SER A 68 -5.00 6.09 -7.84
CA SER A 68 -6.26 6.41 -7.19
C SER A 68 -7.40 5.48 -7.63
N GLU A 69 -7.50 5.19 -8.93
CA GLU A 69 -8.47 4.26 -9.50
C GLU A 69 -8.21 2.81 -9.03
N ALA A 70 -6.94 2.39 -8.98
CA ALA A 70 -6.56 1.08 -8.43
C ALA A 70 -6.87 0.95 -6.94
N LEU A 71 -6.71 2.03 -6.16
CA LEU A 71 -7.10 2.07 -4.75
C LEU A 71 -8.62 2.05 -4.55
N ASP A 72 -9.40 2.62 -5.48
CA ASP A 72 -10.87 2.64 -5.44
C ASP A 72 -11.48 1.27 -5.80
N GLY A 73 -10.73 0.42 -6.52
CA GLY A 73 -11.12 -0.96 -6.84
C GLY A 73 -10.98 -1.95 -5.66
N LEU A 74 -10.48 -1.52 -4.51
CA LEU A 74 -10.29 -2.38 -3.32
C LEU A 74 -11.60 -2.53 -2.52
N PHE A 75 -11.73 -3.63 -1.79
CA PHE A 75 -13.00 -4.05 -1.19
C PHE A 75 -13.53 -3.06 -0.13
N THR A 76 -12.64 -2.49 0.67
CA THR A 76 -12.95 -1.62 1.81
C THR A 76 -12.63 -0.16 1.55
N PHE A 77 -11.92 0.16 0.47
CA PHE A 77 -11.48 1.52 0.14
C PHE A 77 -12.39 2.09 -0.94
N HIS A 78 -12.99 3.25 -0.69
CA HIS A 78 -13.83 3.98 -1.63
C HIS A 78 -13.53 5.47 -1.49
N GLY A 79 -13.42 6.20 -2.60
CA GLY A 79 -13.05 7.62 -2.60
C GLY A 79 -11.60 7.87 -2.20
N SER A 80 -10.72 6.92 -2.51
CA SER A 80 -9.28 7.02 -2.25
C SER A 80 -8.67 8.17 -3.05
N ALA A 81 -7.75 8.92 -2.45
CA ALA A 81 -6.98 9.96 -3.13
C ALA A 81 -5.49 9.63 -3.06
N MET A 82 -4.82 9.70 -4.21
CA MET A 82 -3.37 9.58 -4.33
C MET A 82 -2.79 10.88 -4.88
N GLU A 83 -1.74 11.38 -4.24
CA GLU A 83 -0.96 12.54 -4.69
C GLU A 83 0.51 12.15 -4.83
N LEU A 84 1.12 12.49 -5.96
CA LEU A 84 2.55 12.38 -6.19
C LEU A 84 3.12 13.80 -6.37
N LYS A 85 4.15 14.14 -5.58
CA LYS A 85 4.83 15.44 -5.65
C LYS A 85 6.33 15.22 -5.79
N GLN A 86 6.95 15.86 -6.77
CA GLN A 86 8.39 15.91 -6.89
C GLN A 86 8.91 17.18 -6.21
N LYS A 87 9.84 17.01 -5.27
CA LYS A 87 10.51 18.11 -4.56
C LYS A 87 12.01 18.00 -4.76
N GLY A 88 12.49 18.49 -5.90
CA GLY A 88 13.89 18.38 -6.31
C GLY A 88 14.28 16.93 -6.56
N ASP A 89 15.29 16.44 -5.85
CA ASP A 89 15.87 15.08 -5.93
C ASP A 89 15.08 14.03 -5.10
N THR A 90 13.84 14.34 -4.74
CA THR A 90 13.02 13.51 -3.84
C THR A 90 11.59 13.49 -4.33
N ILE A 91 11.02 12.29 -4.43
CA ILE A 91 9.63 12.06 -4.81
C ILE A 91 8.85 11.68 -3.55
N GLU A 92 7.81 12.45 -3.28
CA GLU A 92 6.86 12.21 -2.20
C GLU A 92 5.55 11.69 -2.77
N GLY A 93 5.18 10.46 -2.40
CA GLY A 93 3.85 9.91 -2.64
C GLY A 93 3.02 9.92 -1.36
N ARG A 94 1.77 10.38 -1.46
CA ARG A 94 0.79 10.32 -0.38
C ARG A 94 -0.46 9.64 -0.88
N ALA A 95 -0.96 8.67 -0.12
CA ALA A 95 -2.29 8.12 -0.32
C ALA A 95 -3.10 8.23 0.97
N SER A 96 -4.38 8.49 0.82
CA SER A 96 -5.35 8.46 1.91
C SER A 96 -6.66 7.83 1.47
N CYS A 97 -7.17 6.94 2.30
CA CYS A 97 -8.51 6.38 2.17
C CYS A 97 -9.13 6.25 3.56
N GLY A 98 -10.15 7.07 3.85
CA GLY A 98 -10.84 7.09 5.14
C GLY A 98 -9.88 7.29 6.32
N GLU A 99 -9.81 6.29 7.20
CA GLU A 99 -8.94 6.29 8.40
C GLU A 99 -7.48 5.93 8.07
N TRP A 100 -7.22 5.35 6.90
CA TRP A 100 -5.87 4.97 6.48
C TRP A 100 -5.20 6.13 5.71
N SER A 101 -3.99 6.50 6.13
CA SER A 101 -3.14 7.45 5.42
C SER A 101 -1.68 7.00 5.46
N ARG A 102 -1.01 7.10 4.31
CA ARG A 102 0.39 6.76 4.16
C ARG A 102 1.12 7.78 3.31
N GLN A 103 2.36 8.01 3.69
CA GLN A 103 3.30 8.85 2.96
C GLN A 103 4.58 8.07 2.76
N ILE A 104 5.06 8.05 1.52
CA ILE A 104 6.33 7.45 1.13
C ILE A 104 7.18 8.56 0.52
N ILE A 105 8.42 8.66 0.96
CA ILE A 105 9.38 9.65 0.49
C ILE A 105 10.59 8.85 -0.01
N ILE A 106 10.84 8.90 -1.32
CA ILE A 106 11.99 8.23 -1.94
C ILE A 106 12.92 9.30 -2.51
N LYS A 107 14.20 9.19 -2.18
CA LYS A 107 15.25 9.96 -2.84
C LYS A 107 15.56 9.35 -4.19
N ASP A 108 15.74 10.19 -5.21
CA ASP A 108 16.22 9.77 -6.52
C ASP A 108 17.67 9.30 -6.38
N TYR A 109 17.83 7.99 -6.12
CA TYR A 109 19.13 7.36 -5.99
C TYR A 109 19.29 6.39 -7.14
N CYS A 110 20.08 6.78 -8.14
CA CYS A 110 20.43 5.93 -9.28
C CYS A 110 21.75 5.20 -9.02
N PRO A 111 21.73 3.97 -8.44
CA PRO A 111 22.96 3.23 -8.14
C PRO A 111 23.76 2.90 -9.40
N GLN A 112 23.10 2.72 -10.54
CA GLN A 112 23.76 2.42 -11.81
C GLN A 112 24.64 3.58 -12.29
N GLY A 113 24.17 4.83 -12.13
CA GLY A 113 24.97 6.03 -12.45
C GLY A 113 26.16 6.19 -11.52
N PHE A 114 26.02 5.85 -10.24
CA PHE A 114 27.11 5.82 -9.28
C PHE A 114 28.16 4.78 -9.66
N LEU A 115 27.76 3.53 -9.90
CA LEU A 115 28.67 2.44 -10.28
C LEU A 115 29.41 2.77 -11.58
N ARG A 116 28.73 3.34 -12.58
CA ARG A 116 29.37 3.79 -13.82
C ARG A 116 30.44 4.84 -13.58
N LYS A 117 30.21 5.80 -12.67
CA LYS A 117 31.22 6.80 -12.31
C LYS A 117 32.40 6.18 -11.56
N VAL A 118 32.16 5.22 -10.67
CA VAL A 118 33.23 4.50 -9.96
C VAL A 118 34.09 3.71 -10.92
N THR A 119 33.51 2.95 -11.86
CA THR A 119 34.26 2.21 -12.88
C THR A 119 35.08 3.15 -13.78
N LEU A 120 34.50 4.27 -14.22
CA LEU A 120 35.25 5.27 -15.01
C LEU A 120 36.42 5.87 -14.23
N LEU A 121 36.27 6.08 -12.92
CA LEU A 121 37.35 6.57 -12.06
C LEU A 121 38.46 5.51 -11.87
N GLU A 122 38.09 4.23 -11.80
CA GLU A 122 39.04 3.11 -11.73
C GLU A 122 39.87 3.00 -13.03
N GLU A 123 39.21 3.05 -14.19
CA GLU A 123 39.89 3.04 -15.50
C GLU A 123 40.81 4.25 -15.72
N LEU A 124 40.40 5.44 -15.27
CA LEU A 124 41.23 6.65 -15.32
C LEU A 124 42.40 6.61 -14.32
N GLY A 125 42.25 5.91 -13.19
CA GLY A 125 43.31 5.70 -12.20
C GLY A 125 44.39 4.73 -12.66
N GLU A 126 44.00 3.64 -13.34
CA GLU A 126 44.94 2.66 -13.91
C GLU A 126 45.70 3.21 -15.13
N GLY A 127 45.05 4.02 -15.96
CA GLY A 127 45.68 4.65 -17.14
C GLY A 127 46.80 5.65 -16.80
N ASN A 128 46.81 6.23 -15.59
CA ASN A 128 47.80 7.22 -15.17
C ASN A 128 48.97 6.60 -14.35
N GLY A 129 48.92 5.28 -14.09
CA GLY A 129 49.96 4.53 -13.36
C GLY A 129 50.97 3.78 -14.24
N SER A 130 50.76 3.75 -15.56
CA SER A 130 51.64 3.03 -16.51
C SER A 130 52.29 4.00 -17.51
N SER A 131 52.98 5.01 -17.01
CA SER A 131 54.02 5.78 -17.74
C SER A 131 54.87 6.59 -16.76
N ILE A 132 55.68 5.90 -15.95
CA ILE A 132 56.98 6.38 -15.44
C ILE A 132 57.95 5.20 -15.51
#